data_AF-G2GZV2-F1
#
_entry.id   AF-G2GZV2-F1
#
_cell.length_a   1.000
_cell.length_b   1.000
_cell.length_c   1.000
_cell.angle_alpha   90.00
_cell.angle_beta   90.00
_cell.angle_gamma   90.00
#
_symmetry.space_group_name_H-M   'P 1'
#
loop_
_entity.id
_entity.type
_entity.pdbx_description
1 polymer ?
#
loop_
_entity_poly.entity_id
_entity_poly.type
_entity_poly.pdbx_seq_one_letter_code
_entity_poly.pdbx_strand_id
1 'polypeptide(L)'
;MSGETPSQQAYISHHLNHLQLDLRNFELINPHSADPASFWTLNIDSLFFSLVLGILFLLVFRKIAVNATSGVPGKLQTVIELIVGFVDSNVKDMYQGKSKVIAPLALTVFVWVVLMNTMDLLPIDFLPYI
;
A
#
# COMPACT_ATOMS: atom_id res chain seq x y z
N MET A 1 23.77 -14.91 28.84
CA MET A 1 23.06 -15.03 27.56
C MET A 1 23.51 -13.82 26.74
N SER A 2 24.56 -13.99 25.95
CA SER A 2 25.20 -12.89 25.22
C SER A 2 24.38 -12.58 23.98
N GLY A 3 23.89 -11.34 23.88
CA GLY A 3 23.31 -10.81 22.66
C GLY A 3 24.40 -10.73 21.59
N GLU A 4 24.36 -11.66 20.64
CA GLU A 4 25.15 -11.54 19.42
C GLU A 4 24.55 -10.40 18.60
N THR A 5 25.23 -9.26 18.54
CA THR A 5 24.95 -8.22 17.54
C THR A 5 25.06 -8.86 16.15
N PRO A 6 23.97 -8.97 15.37
CA PRO A 6 24.05 -9.51 14.03
C PRO A 6 24.98 -8.61 13.20
N SER A 7 25.86 -9.23 12.40
CA SER A 7 26.67 -8.48 11.45
C SER A 7 25.76 -7.63 10.54
N GLN A 8 26.22 -6.45 10.08
CA GLN A 8 25.41 -5.62 9.19
C GLN A 8 24.90 -6.39 7.97
N GLN A 9 25.66 -7.36 7.46
CA GLN A 9 25.20 -8.23 6.38
C GLN A 9 24.01 -9.13 6.79
N ALA A 10 24.03 -9.71 8.00
CA ALA A 10 22.93 -10.54 8.51
C ALA A 10 21.67 -9.71 8.83
N TYR A 11 21.85 -8.46 9.27
CA TYR A 11 20.74 -7.53 9.46
C TYR A 11 20.09 -7.14 8.12
N ILE A 12 20.90 -6.76 7.13
CA ILE A 12 20.40 -6.40 5.80
C ILE A 12 19.71 -7.60 5.14
N SER A 13 20.28 -8.81 5.23
CA SER A 13 19.63 -9.99 4.67
C SER A 13 18.32 -10.33 5.37
N HIS A 14 18.23 -10.17 6.70
CA HIS A 14 16.98 -10.39 7.43
C HIS A 14 15.87 -9.41 7.00
N HIS A 15 16.19 -8.12 6.80
CA HIS A 15 15.22 -7.11 6.38
C HIS A 15 14.77 -7.23 4.91
N LEU A 16 15.50 -7.98 4.09
CA LEU A 16 15.13 -8.25 2.69
C LEU A 16 14.28 -9.52 2.54
N ASN A 17 14.00 -10.23 3.63
CA ASN A 17 13.14 -11.41 3.61
C ASN A 17 11.69 -11.05 3.91
N HIS A 18 10.79 -11.58 3.09
CA HIS A 18 9.35 -11.44 3.27
C HIS A 18 8.78 -12.58 4.11
N LEU A 19 7.63 -12.33 4.75
CA LEU A 19 6.85 -13.40 5.37
C LEU A 19 6.14 -14.20 4.27
N GLN A 20 6.62 -15.41 4.00
CA GLN A 20 6.17 -16.24 2.89
C GLN A 20 5.37 -17.47 3.33
N LEU A 21 4.30 -17.78 2.58
CA LEU A 21 3.48 -18.99 2.74
C LEU A 21 3.55 -19.82 1.46
N ASP A 22 3.87 -21.10 1.57
CA ASP A 22 3.72 -22.03 0.45
C ASP A 22 2.29 -22.56 0.41
N LEU A 23 1.62 -22.36 -0.73
CA LEU A 23 0.23 -22.77 -0.96
C LEU A 23 0.07 -24.28 -1.16
N ARG A 24 1.15 -25.05 -1.30
CA ARG A 24 1.11 -26.51 -1.51
C ARG A 24 0.88 -27.28 -0.22
N ASN A 25 1.51 -26.85 0.85
CA ASN A 25 1.47 -27.45 2.19
C ASN A 25 0.87 -26.51 3.24
N PHE A 26 0.58 -25.24 2.90
CA PHE A 26 0.11 -24.21 3.82
C PHE A 26 1.07 -23.97 5.00
N GLU A 27 2.37 -24.18 4.77
CA GLU A 27 3.41 -23.93 5.78
C GLU A 27 4.10 -22.58 5.54
N LEU A 28 4.54 -21.96 6.64
CA LEU A 28 5.34 -20.74 6.58
C LEU A 28 6.76 -21.11 6.18
N ILE A 29 7.25 -20.49 5.09
CA ILE A 29 8.59 -20.73 4.59
C ILE A 29 9.59 -20.06 5.53
N ASN A 30 10.56 -20.83 6.00
CA ASN A 30 11.69 -20.25 6.71
C ASN A 30 12.68 -19.69 5.68
N PRO A 31 13.08 -18.42 5.77
CA PRO A 31 14.01 -17.82 4.79
C PRO A 31 15.43 -18.44 4.81
N HIS A 32 15.73 -19.32 5.77
CA HIS A 32 17.00 -20.04 5.90
C HIS A 32 16.97 -21.49 5.37
N SER A 33 15.81 -22.02 4.94
CA SER A 33 15.76 -23.34 4.30
C SER A 33 16.17 -23.22 2.83
N ALA A 34 17.08 -24.10 2.39
CA ALA A 34 17.65 -24.15 1.04
C ALA A 34 16.66 -24.70 -0.01
N ASP A 35 15.35 -24.59 0.23
CA ASP A 35 14.35 -25.07 -0.70
C ASP A 35 14.19 -24.07 -1.85
N PRO A 36 14.19 -24.55 -3.11
CA PRO A 36 14.04 -23.66 -4.26
C PRO A 36 12.70 -22.95 -4.21
N ALA A 37 12.71 -21.63 -4.41
CA ALA A 37 11.52 -20.79 -4.42
C ALA A 37 10.45 -21.39 -5.37
N SER A 38 9.34 -21.85 -4.78
CA SER A 38 8.21 -22.39 -5.53
C SER A 38 7.41 -21.22 -6.11
N PHE A 39 6.86 -21.39 -7.33
CA PHE A 39 5.93 -20.41 -7.90
C PHE A 39 4.69 -20.19 -7.01
N TRP A 40 4.36 -21.18 -6.17
CA TRP A 40 3.19 -21.17 -5.30
C TRP A 40 3.46 -20.56 -3.91
N THR A 41 4.48 -19.71 -3.80
CA THR A 41 4.81 -18.97 -2.59
C THR A 41 4.15 -17.58 -2.61
N LEU A 42 3.38 -17.25 -1.57
CA LEU A 42 2.77 -15.93 -1.39
C LEU A 42 3.47 -15.13 -0.30
N ASN A 43 3.75 -13.85 -0.58
CA ASN A 43 4.22 -12.88 0.42
C ASN A 43 3.02 -12.36 1.23
N ILE A 44 2.78 -12.94 2.41
CA ILE A 44 1.62 -12.60 3.25
C ILE A 44 1.73 -11.17 3.76
N ASP A 45 2.93 -10.74 4.15
CA ASP A 45 3.19 -9.39 4.65
C ASP A 45 2.69 -8.33 3.65
N SER A 46 3.13 -8.42 2.40
CA SER A 46 2.80 -7.48 1.34
C SER A 46 1.32 -7.55 0.95
N LEU A 47 0.74 -8.75 0.91
CA LEU A 47 -0.69 -8.95 0.65
C LEU A 47 -1.56 -8.35 1.76
N PHE A 48 -1.16 -8.54 3.02
CA PHE A 48 -1.89 -8.00 4.17
C PHE A 48 -1.88 -6.47 4.15
N PHE A 49 -0.71 -5.84 4.03
CA PHE A 49 -0.62 -4.38 4.01
C PHE A 49 -1.31 -3.76 2.80
N SER A 50 -1.18 -4.35 1.62
CA SER A 50 -1.88 -3.86 0.41
C SER A 50 -3.40 -3.92 0.56
N LEU A 51 -3.95 -5.01 1.14
CA LEU A 51 -5.38 -5.14 1.40
C LEU A 51 -5.87 -4.15 2.46
N VAL A 52 -5.15 -4.02 3.58
CA VAL A 52 -5.49 -3.09 4.66
C VAL A 52 -5.49 -1.65 4.16
N LEU A 53 -4.47 -1.24 3.41
CA LEU A 53 -4.39 0.10 2.81
C LEU A 53 -5.48 0.32 1.76
N GLY A 54 -5.81 -0.70 0.96
CA GLY A 54 -6.91 -0.63 0.00
C GLY A 54 -8.27 -0.44 0.67
N ILE A 55 -8.54 -1.18 1.75
CA ILE A 55 -9.77 -1.00 2.54
C ILE A 55 -9.80 0.38 3.20
N LEU A 56 -8.69 0.81 3.80
CA LEU A 56 -8.57 2.14 4.42
C LEU A 56 -8.85 3.25 3.40
N PHE A 57 -8.27 3.14 2.20
CA PHE A 57 -8.54 4.06 1.10
C PHE A 57 -10.04 4.13 0.77
N LEU A 58 -10.70 2.97 0.58
CA LEU A 58 -12.13 2.93 0.26
C LEU A 58 -12.98 3.54 1.37
N LEU A 59 -12.64 3.30 2.64
CA LEU A 59 -13.34 3.88 3.79
C LEU A 59 -13.19 5.39 3.86
N VAL A 60 -11.97 5.91 3.67
CA VAL A 60 -11.69 7.35 3.65
C VAL A 60 -12.43 8.01 2.49
N PHE A 61 -12.31 7.45 1.29
CA PHE A 61 -12.94 7.98 0.08
C PHE A 61 -14.47 7.99 0.19
N ARG A 62 -15.06 6.90 0.73
CA ARG A 62 -16.49 6.84 1.03
C ARG A 62 -16.91 7.89 2.04
N LYS A 63 -16.15 8.07 3.13
CA LYS A 63 -16.46 9.08 4.15
C LYS A 63 -16.45 10.49 3.56
N ILE A 64 -15.52 10.79 2.68
CA ILE A 64 -15.44 12.10 2.01
C ILE A 64 -16.61 12.27 1.04
N ALA A 65 -16.88 11.28 0.20
CA ALA A 65 -17.95 11.35 -0.78
C ALA A 65 -19.34 11.57 -0.14
N VAL A 66 -19.59 10.98 1.04
CA VAL A 66 -20.85 11.15 1.78
C VAL A 66 -20.93 12.49 2.50
N ASN A 67 -19.80 13.05 2.95
CA ASN A 67 -19.75 14.33 3.66
C ASN A 67 -19.51 15.54 2.74
N ALA A 68 -19.39 15.33 1.42
CA ALA A 68 -19.17 16.39 0.46
C ALA A 68 -20.39 17.31 0.40
N THR A 69 -20.21 18.58 0.79
CA THR A 69 -21.25 19.60 0.74
C THR A 69 -21.04 20.56 -0.43
N SER A 70 -22.09 20.91 -1.16
CA SER A 70 -22.03 21.86 -2.31
C SER A 70 -21.97 23.34 -1.89
N GLY A 71 -21.97 23.63 -0.59
CA GLY A 71 -21.85 24.99 -0.04
C GLY A 71 -20.39 25.43 0.09
N VAL A 72 -20.05 26.15 1.16
CA VAL A 72 -18.65 26.49 1.46
C VAL A 72 -17.94 25.22 1.99
N PRO A 73 -16.96 24.66 1.26
CA PRO A 73 -16.30 23.44 1.69
C PRO A 73 -15.46 23.68 2.94
N GLY A 74 -15.42 22.69 3.84
CA GLY A 74 -14.47 22.69 4.96
C GLY A 74 -13.03 22.50 4.47
N LYS A 75 -12.03 22.86 5.29
CA LYS A 75 -10.59 22.80 4.91
C LYS A 75 -10.16 21.45 4.32
N LEU A 76 -10.63 20.34 4.89
CA LEU A 76 -10.30 18.99 4.41
C LEU A 76 -10.96 18.69 3.06
N GLN A 77 -12.21 19.10 2.87
CA GLN A 77 -12.92 18.92 1.60
C GLN A 77 -12.18 19.65 0.45
N THR A 78 -11.73 20.89 0.68
CA THR A 78 -10.98 21.66 -0.33
C THR A 78 -9.70 20.97 -0.77
N VAL A 79 -8.91 20.41 0.16
CA VAL A 79 -7.68 19.69 -0.19
C VAL A 79 -7.98 18.48 -1.08
N ILE A 80 -9.04 17.74 -0.76
CA ILE A 80 -9.40 16.55 -1.53
C ILE A 80 -9.97 16.93 -2.89
N GLU A 81 -10.82 17.95 -2.98
CA GLU A 81 -11.32 18.48 -4.25
C GLU A 81 -10.18 18.92 -5.17
N LEU A 82 -9.14 19.55 -4.61
CA LEU A 82 -7.95 19.94 -5.36
C LEU A 82 -7.22 18.70 -5.91
N ILE A 83 -7.06 17.64 -5.12
CA ILE A 83 -6.45 16.38 -5.58
C ILE A 83 -7.31 15.71 -6.67
N VAL A 84 -8.62 15.63 -6.47
CA VAL A 84 -9.54 15.03 -7.45
C VAL A 84 -9.54 15.82 -8.76
N GLY A 85 -9.59 17.15 -8.68
CA GLY A 85 -9.51 18.03 -9.85
C GLY A 85 -8.16 17.92 -10.56
N PHE A 86 -7.06 17.80 -9.80
CA PHE A 86 -5.73 17.55 -10.36
C PHE A 86 -5.70 16.25 -11.17
N VAL A 87 -6.17 15.14 -10.60
CA VAL A 87 -6.20 13.85 -11.31
C VAL A 87 -7.11 13.91 -12.53
N ASP A 88 -8.31 14.51 -12.41
CA ASP A 88 -9.25 14.63 -13.52
C ASP A 88 -8.69 15.47 -14.68
N SER A 89 -7.98 16.56 -14.39
CA SER A 89 -7.29 17.37 -15.41
C SER A 89 -6.22 16.54 -16.13
N ASN A 90 -5.35 15.86 -15.39
CA ASN A 90 -4.30 15.02 -15.97
C ASN A 90 -4.89 13.91 -16.86
N VAL A 91 -5.98 13.28 -16.43
CA VAL A 91 -6.66 12.25 -17.23
C VAL A 91 -7.24 12.84 -18.51
N LYS A 92 -7.87 14.02 -18.46
CA LYS A 92 -8.44 14.69 -19.65
C LYS A 92 -7.37 15.14 -20.65
N ASP A 93 -6.21 15.57 -20.16
CA ASP A 93 -5.09 15.98 -21.00
C ASP A 93 -4.48 14.78 -21.73
N MET A 94 -4.38 13.63 -21.05
CA MET A 94 -3.82 12.39 -21.62
C MET A 94 -4.83 11.58 -22.45
N TYR A 95 -6.12 11.66 -22.16
CA TYR A 95 -7.16 10.83 -22.77
C TYR A 95 -8.39 11.64 -23.17
N GLN A 96 -8.62 11.74 -24.48
CA GLN A 96 -9.74 12.52 -25.06
C GLN A 96 -11.00 11.70 -25.39
N GLY A 97 -11.09 10.45 -24.92
CA GLY A 97 -12.27 9.60 -25.13
C GLY A 97 -13.37 9.79 -24.08
N LYS A 98 -14.56 9.21 -24.32
CA LYS A 98 -15.74 9.31 -23.42
C LYS A 98 -15.87 8.15 -22.42
N SER A 99 -14.77 7.65 -21.86
CA SER A 99 -14.86 6.57 -20.88
C SER A 99 -15.08 7.10 -19.46
N LYS A 100 -16.22 6.73 -18.86
CA LYS A 100 -16.57 7.09 -17.47
C LYS A 100 -15.77 6.32 -16.42
N VAL A 101 -14.99 5.31 -16.82
CA VAL A 101 -14.23 4.44 -15.91
C VAL A 101 -12.79 4.92 -15.71
N ILE A 102 -12.23 5.65 -16.67
CA ILE A 102 -10.81 6.01 -16.65
C ILE A 102 -10.51 7.02 -15.55
N ALA A 103 -11.32 8.07 -15.41
CA ALA A 103 -11.14 9.07 -14.35
C ALA A 103 -11.18 8.46 -12.94
N PRO A 104 -12.20 7.66 -12.54
CA PRO A 104 -12.21 7.04 -11.22
C PRO A 104 -11.09 6.01 -11.05
N LEU A 105 -10.73 5.25 -12.09
CA LEU A 105 -9.63 4.28 -12.02
C LEU A 105 -8.29 4.96 -11.77
N ALA A 106 -7.98 6.03 -12.51
CA ALA A 106 -6.76 6.81 -12.35
C ALA A 106 -6.64 7.40 -10.94
N LEU A 107 -7.76 7.89 -10.39
CA LEU A 107 -7.81 8.40 -9.03
C LEU A 107 -7.52 7.32 -7.99
N THR A 108 -8.12 6.12 -8.12
CA THR A 108 -7.79 4.97 -7.26
C THR A 108 -6.31 4.64 -7.31
N VAL A 109 -5.73 4.50 -8.50
CA VAL A 109 -4.32 4.12 -8.66
C VAL A 109 -3.41 5.20 -8.07
N PHE A 110 -3.67 6.48 -8.35
CA PHE A 110 -2.90 7.59 -7.83
C PHE A 110 -2.86 7.60 -6.30
N VAL A 111 -4.04 7.62 -5.65
CA VAL A 111 -4.12 7.69 -4.19
C VAL A 111 -3.58 6.41 -3.55
N TRP A 112 -3.88 5.24 -4.12
CA TRP A 112 -3.45 3.97 -3.53
C TRP A 112 -1.95 3.76 -3.60
N VAL A 113 -1.30 4.12 -4.72
CA VAL A 113 0.17 4.08 -4.85
C VAL A 113 0.82 5.10 -3.93
N VAL A 114 0.27 6.32 -3.81
CA VAL A 114 0.76 7.30 -2.85
C VAL A 114 0.69 6.76 -1.41
N LEU A 115 -0.40 6.09 -1.04
CA LEU A 115 -0.53 5.47 0.29
C LEU A 115 0.47 4.33 0.52
N MET A 116 0.67 3.46 -0.47
CA MET A 116 1.67 2.38 -0.39
C MET A 116 3.08 2.95 -0.25
N ASN A 117 3.42 4.00 -0.99
CA ASN A 117 4.71 4.67 -0.86
C ASN A 117 4.84 5.46 0.45
N THR A 118 3.73 5.98 0.99
CA THR A 118 3.74 6.69 2.29
C THR A 118 3.95 5.74 3.46
N MET A 119 3.62 4.46 3.31
CA MET A 119 3.93 3.44 4.31
C MET A 119 5.45 3.26 4.50
N ASP A 120 6.25 3.44 3.44
CA ASP A 120 7.73 3.42 3.50
C ASP A 120 8.31 4.65 4.22
N LEU A 121 7.58 5.77 4.25
CA LEU A 121 7.95 6.98 5.02
C LEU A 121 7.67 6.83 6.52
N LEU A 122 6.79 5.90 6.92
CA LEU A 122 6.57 5.61 8.33
C LEU A 122 7.76 4.81 8.85
N PRO A 123 8.40 5.21 9.96
CA PRO A 123 9.46 4.42 10.58
C PRO A 123 8.85 3.16 11.22
N ILE A 124 8.57 2.16 10.39
CA ILE A 124 8.04 0.85 10.79
C ILE A 124 9.08 0.06 11.58
N ASP A 125 10.35 0.50 11.57
CA ASP A 125 11.43 0.01 12.43
C ASP A 125 11.15 0.15 13.95
N PHE A 126 10.06 0.81 14.39
CA PHE A 126 9.63 0.81 15.79
C PHE A 126 8.71 -0.36 16.18
N LEU A 127 8.09 -1.06 15.22
CA LEU A 127 7.23 -2.21 15.50
C LEU A 127 7.96 -3.46 16.05
N PRO A 128 9.24 -3.73 15.76
CA PRO A 128 9.97 -4.84 16.38
C PRO A 128 10.34 -4.62 17.85
N TYR A 129 10.20 -3.39 18.36
CA TYR A 129 10.60 -3.01 19.73
C TYR A 129 9.42 -2.98 20.74
N ILE A 130 8.20 -3.30 20.29
CA ILE A 130 7.00 -3.52 21.12
C ILE A 130 6.57 -4.97 21.02
#